data_AF-A0AAD7FRD0-F1
#
_entry.id   AF-A0AAD7FRD0-F1
#
_cell.length_a   1.000
_cell.length_b   1.000
_cell.length_c   1.000
_cell.angle_alpha   90.00
_cell.angle_beta   90.00
_cell.angle_gamma   90.00
#
_symmetry.space_group_name_H-M   'P 1'
#
loop_
_entity.id
_entity.type
_entity.pdbx_description
1 polymer ?
#
loop_
_entity_poly.entity_id
_entity_poly.type
_entity_poly.pdbx_seq_one_letter_code
_entity_poly.pdbx_strand_id
1 'polypeptide(L)'
;LGILDLSGIPPSFNEDPMKYIALTAGGDVALRTARPSVEDSRAAGAADFGSLLPTSRDTLVGITASGRTPYVLAALKSARIHGLLTVGLVCTRPSAVHLEGQCDYVLDPQVGPEVIAGSSRLKAGTATKMVLNMISTAIQVKLGNTYGNLMVNVHPSNDKFASRARNIIRATVGARATAYSDDELDGVIARCGGSVKLAVVVVASGWGVPLCVDALERRGGSLRAVLEDVRYETVVRVFV
;
A
#
# COMPACT_ATOMS: atom_id res chain seq x y z
N LEU A 1 -2.94 8.91 11.41
CA LEU A 1 -3.67 8.10 10.39
C LEU A 1 -2.75 7.54 9.30
N GLY A 2 -1.79 8.31 8.76
CA GLY A 2 -0.77 7.79 7.82
C GLY A 2 -0.06 6.55 8.36
N ILE A 3 0.48 6.62 9.58
CA ILE A 3 1.15 5.48 10.25
C ILE A 3 0.24 4.23 10.33
N LEU A 4 -1.04 4.42 10.66
CA LEU A 4 -2.02 3.32 10.71
C LEU A 4 -2.31 2.71 9.32
N ASP A 5 -2.26 3.52 8.27
CA ASP A 5 -2.40 2.99 6.91
C ASP A 5 -1.20 2.14 6.50
N LEU A 6 0.01 2.70 6.66
CA LEU A 6 1.24 2.05 6.20
C LEU A 6 1.60 0.80 7.01
N SER A 7 1.28 0.76 8.32
CA SER A 7 1.46 -0.45 9.14
C SER A 7 0.67 -1.67 8.65
N GLY A 8 -0.40 -1.45 7.86
CA GLY A 8 -1.17 -2.52 7.24
C GLY A 8 -0.54 -3.09 5.96
N ILE A 9 0.41 -2.39 5.34
CA ILE A 9 0.96 -2.75 4.03
C ILE A 9 1.86 -4.00 4.11
N PRO A 10 2.91 -4.07 4.96
CA PRO A 10 3.79 -5.24 5.01
C PRO A 10 3.06 -6.58 5.23
N PRO A 11 2.15 -6.73 6.21
CA PRO A 11 1.45 -8.00 6.39
C PRO A 11 0.42 -8.32 5.31
N SER A 12 -0.03 -7.33 4.53
CA SER A 12 -1.05 -7.53 3.48
C SER A 12 -0.43 -7.83 2.12
N PHE A 13 0.71 -7.21 1.81
CA PHE A 13 1.31 -7.20 0.48
C PHE A 13 2.79 -7.54 0.48
N ASN A 14 3.37 -8.00 1.59
CA ASN A 14 4.79 -8.41 1.69
C ASN A 14 5.76 -7.39 1.07
N GLU A 15 5.44 -6.11 1.21
CA GLU A 15 6.22 -5.01 0.69
C GLU A 15 7.26 -4.57 1.72
N ASP A 16 8.36 -4.02 1.20
CA ASP A 16 9.41 -3.42 2.00
C ASP A 16 8.86 -2.19 2.77
N PRO A 17 8.89 -2.20 4.13
CA PRO A 17 8.42 -1.07 4.91
C PRO A 17 9.18 0.23 4.62
N MET A 18 10.41 0.16 4.12
CA MET A 18 11.21 1.35 3.79
C MET A 18 10.68 2.10 2.57
N LYS A 19 9.83 1.48 1.74
CA LYS A 19 9.14 2.18 0.64
C LYS A 19 7.99 3.07 1.11
N TYR A 20 7.54 2.89 2.36
CA TYR A 20 6.32 3.49 2.88
C TYR A 20 6.57 4.10 4.26
N ILE A 21 6.97 5.36 4.28
CA ILE A 21 7.34 6.08 5.51
C ILE A 21 6.24 7.07 5.89
N ALA A 22 5.85 7.09 7.16
CA ALA A 22 4.92 8.07 7.70
C ALA A 22 5.57 8.85 8.84
N LEU A 23 5.50 10.18 8.73
CA LEU A 23 5.94 11.11 9.76
C LEU A 23 4.73 11.64 10.54
N THR A 24 4.96 12.03 11.79
CA THR A 24 3.97 12.73 12.61
C THR A 24 4.66 13.80 13.44
N ALA A 25 4.02 14.96 13.57
CA ALA A 25 4.53 16.05 14.41
C ALA A 25 4.75 15.55 15.85
N GLY A 26 5.98 15.62 16.33
CA GLY A 26 6.36 15.15 17.67
C GLY A 26 6.85 13.71 17.73
N GLY A 27 7.00 13.04 16.58
CA GLY A 27 7.59 11.70 16.45
C GLY A 27 6.76 10.59 17.11
N ASP A 28 7.39 9.44 17.36
CA ASP A 28 6.70 8.24 17.88
C ASP A 28 5.96 8.45 19.20
N VAL A 29 6.43 9.37 20.05
CA VAL A 29 5.74 9.71 21.31
C VAL A 29 4.32 10.24 21.03
N ALA A 30 4.14 10.98 19.93
CA ALA A 30 2.85 11.54 19.51
C ALA A 30 1.80 10.46 19.17
N LEU A 31 2.21 9.21 18.94
CA LEU A 31 1.28 8.10 18.69
C LEU A 31 0.38 7.77 19.88
N ARG A 32 0.88 8.00 21.10
CA ARG A 32 0.16 7.70 22.34
C ARG A 32 -0.10 8.93 23.19
N THR A 33 0.68 9.99 22.99
CA THR A 33 0.60 11.21 23.79
C THR A 33 0.76 12.44 22.90
N ALA A 34 -0.33 13.16 22.67
CA ALA A 34 -0.35 14.32 21.79
C ALA A 34 0.71 15.37 22.17
N ARG A 35 1.33 15.98 21.17
CA ARG A 35 2.25 17.12 21.32
C ARG A 35 1.82 18.29 20.43
N PRO A 36 0.72 18.99 20.77
CA PRO A 36 0.12 20.00 19.90
C PRO A 36 1.08 21.14 19.53
N SER A 37 2.01 21.51 20.42
CA SER A 37 3.00 22.57 20.18
C SER A 37 3.92 22.29 18.98
N VAL A 38 4.09 21.03 18.58
CA VAL A 38 4.93 20.67 17.43
C VAL A 38 4.19 20.89 16.11
N GLU A 39 2.85 20.79 16.10
CA GLU A 39 2.04 21.00 14.90
C GLU A 39 2.16 22.43 14.34
N ASP A 40 2.43 23.40 15.23
CA ASP A 40 2.64 24.80 14.88
C ASP A 40 4.07 25.11 14.41
N SER A 41 5.00 24.14 14.45
CA SER A 41 6.39 24.33 14.06
C SER A 41 6.65 24.01 12.59
N ARG A 42 6.79 25.07 11.76
CA ARG A 42 7.26 24.93 10.37
C ARG A 42 8.67 24.34 10.30
N ALA A 43 9.55 24.73 11.23
CA ALA A 43 10.93 24.24 11.26
C ALA A 43 10.98 22.72 11.51
N ALA A 44 10.17 22.21 12.45
CA ALA A 44 10.09 20.78 12.71
C ALA A 44 9.60 20.00 11.48
N GLY A 45 8.56 20.49 10.79
CA GLY A 45 8.04 19.83 9.59
C GLY A 45 9.06 19.73 8.45
N ALA A 46 9.83 20.80 8.23
CA ALA A 46 10.89 20.78 7.23
C ALA A 46 12.07 19.88 7.64
N ALA A 47 12.46 19.90 8.92
CA ALA A 47 13.57 19.10 9.45
C ALA A 47 13.26 17.60 9.44
N ASP A 48 12.08 17.20 9.92
CA ASP A 48 11.66 15.80 9.94
C ASP A 48 11.58 15.23 8.51
N PHE A 49 10.99 15.98 7.57
CA PHE A 49 10.97 15.58 6.16
C PHE A 49 12.38 15.49 5.56
N GLY A 50 13.23 16.49 5.80
CA GLY A 50 14.60 16.52 5.28
C GLY A 50 15.47 15.38 5.83
N SER A 51 15.21 14.91 7.04
CA SER A 51 15.95 13.80 7.67
C SER A 51 15.76 12.47 6.93
N LEU A 52 14.71 12.33 6.13
CA LEU A 52 14.47 11.15 5.28
C LEU A 52 15.35 11.10 4.03
N LEU A 53 16.13 12.16 3.75
CA LEU A 53 16.94 12.29 2.54
C LEU A 53 16.13 12.02 1.25
N PRO A 54 14.98 12.70 1.07
CA PRO A 54 14.07 12.43 -0.04
C PRO A 54 14.68 12.82 -1.39
N THR A 55 14.26 12.12 -2.42
CA THR A 55 14.65 12.35 -3.81
C THR A 55 13.42 12.71 -4.65
N SER A 56 13.64 13.23 -5.87
CA SER A 56 12.55 13.53 -6.81
C SER A 56 11.78 12.30 -7.30
N ARG A 57 12.19 11.08 -6.92
CA ARG A 57 11.46 9.84 -7.18
C ARG A 57 10.43 9.50 -6.10
N ASP A 58 10.45 10.25 -5.00
CA ASP A 58 9.54 10.05 -3.89
C ASP A 58 8.27 10.91 -4.05
N THR A 59 7.26 10.60 -3.25
CA THR A 59 5.99 11.34 -3.22
C THR A 59 5.66 11.69 -1.78
N LEU A 60 5.28 12.95 -1.52
CA LEU A 60 4.81 13.37 -0.20
C LEU A 60 3.29 13.59 -0.20
N VAL A 61 2.61 12.93 0.73
CA VAL A 61 1.19 13.19 1.04
C VAL A 61 1.08 13.94 2.37
N GLY A 62 0.81 15.24 2.32
CA GLY A 62 0.61 16.09 3.49
C GLY A 62 -0.83 16.00 4.01
N ILE A 63 -1.03 15.56 5.25
CA ILE A 63 -2.35 15.30 5.82
C ILE A 63 -2.68 16.37 6.87
N THR A 64 -3.70 17.20 6.63
CA THR A 64 -4.19 18.17 7.62
C THR A 64 -5.67 18.47 7.41
N ALA A 65 -6.53 18.06 8.34
CA ALA A 65 -7.97 18.28 8.24
C ALA A 65 -8.31 19.78 8.12
N SER A 66 -7.61 20.63 8.88
CA SER A 66 -7.79 22.08 8.87
C SER A 66 -7.21 22.77 7.63
N GLY A 67 -6.39 22.06 6.83
CA GLY A 67 -5.76 22.63 5.66
C GLY A 67 -4.72 23.71 5.94
N ARG A 68 -4.35 23.95 7.21
CA ARG A 68 -3.49 25.06 7.61
C ARG A 68 -2.42 24.72 8.65
N THR A 69 -2.22 23.44 8.97
CA THR A 69 -1.24 23.01 9.99
C THR A 69 0.19 23.38 9.55
N PRO A 70 0.91 24.27 10.27
CA PRO A 70 2.21 24.78 9.84
C PRO A 70 3.27 23.70 9.59
N TYR A 71 3.34 22.68 10.44
CA TYR A 71 4.23 21.52 10.24
C TYR A 71 4.04 20.88 8.85
N VAL A 72 2.79 20.63 8.46
CA VAL A 72 2.45 19.98 7.19
C VAL A 72 2.75 20.90 6.00
N LEU A 73 2.40 22.18 6.11
CA LEU A 73 2.66 23.17 5.06
C LEU A 73 4.17 23.31 4.77
N ALA A 74 5.00 23.29 5.81
CA ALA A 74 6.45 23.36 5.66
C ALA A 74 7.05 22.10 5.02
N ALA A 75 6.56 20.91 5.39
CA ALA A 75 6.96 19.66 4.74
C ALA A 75 6.59 19.65 3.25
N LEU A 76 5.36 20.05 2.89
CA LEU A 76 4.91 20.16 1.51
C LEU A 76 5.76 21.14 0.69
N LYS A 77 6.04 22.32 1.25
CA LYS A 77 6.94 23.30 0.62
C LYS A 77 8.33 22.72 0.39
N SER A 78 8.89 22.03 1.38
CA SER A 78 10.21 21.40 1.26
C SER A 78 10.21 20.32 0.17
N ALA A 79 9.21 19.45 0.13
CA ALA A 79 9.06 18.41 -0.89
C ALA A 79 9.00 18.99 -2.31
N ARG A 80 8.23 20.07 -2.50
CA ARG A 80 8.14 20.75 -3.79
C ARG A 80 9.48 21.34 -4.24
N ILE A 81 10.24 21.95 -3.33
CA ILE A 81 11.59 22.46 -3.63
C ILE A 81 12.52 21.33 -4.08
N HIS A 82 12.37 20.12 -3.52
CA HIS A 82 13.14 18.94 -3.90
C HIS A 82 12.59 18.21 -5.16
N GLY A 83 11.54 18.74 -5.78
CA GLY A 83 10.96 18.21 -7.03
C GLY A 83 10.15 16.93 -6.86
N LEU A 84 9.64 16.65 -5.65
CA LEU A 84 8.75 15.52 -5.41
C LEU A 84 7.35 15.81 -5.96
N LEU A 85 6.64 14.73 -6.31
CA LEU A 85 5.19 14.80 -6.41
C LEU A 85 4.60 15.11 -5.02
N THR A 86 3.72 16.11 -4.95
CA THR A 86 3.14 16.61 -3.71
C THR A 86 1.62 16.55 -3.72
N VAL A 87 1.05 15.89 -2.71
CA VAL A 87 -0.40 15.75 -2.54
C VAL A 87 -0.82 16.32 -1.18
N GLY A 88 -1.78 17.23 -1.17
CA GLY A 88 -2.40 17.75 0.04
C GLY A 88 -3.73 17.06 0.33
N LEU A 89 -3.89 16.41 1.48
CA LEU A 89 -5.16 15.83 1.93
C LEU A 89 -5.76 16.68 3.05
N VAL A 90 -6.86 17.36 2.74
CA VAL A 90 -7.55 18.31 3.62
C VAL A 90 -9.05 17.99 3.74
N CYS A 91 -9.76 18.62 4.67
CA CYS A 91 -11.23 18.44 4.80
C CYS A 91 -11.97 19.78 4.84
N THR A 92 -11.38 20.83 4.24
CA THR A 92 -11.93 22.18 4.26
C THR A 92 -11.59 22.95 2.98
N ARG A 93 -12.45 23.91 2.63
CA ARG A 93 -12.26 24.89 1.57
C ARG A 93 -12.71 26.27 2.06
N PRO A 94 -11.93 27.34 1.82
CA PRO A 94 -10.56 27.33 1.30
C PRO A 94 -9.55 26.70 2.29
N SER A 95 -8.40 26.24 1.79
CA SER A 95 -7.30 25.72 2.62
C SER A 95 -5.98 26.41 2.28
N ALA A 96 -5.10 26.59 3.26
CA ALA A 96 -3.76 27.13 3.02
C ALA A 96 -2.92 26.17 2.16
N VAL A 97 -3.13 24.86 2.29
CA VAL A 97 -2.54 23.84 1.40
C VAL A 97 -2.82 24.15 -0.08
N HIS A 98 -4.06 24.53 -0.41
CA HIS A 98 -4.43 24.92 -1.77
C HIS A 98 -3.90 26.32 -2.14
N LEU A 99 -4.10 27.31 -1.27
CA LEU A 99 -3.78 28.71 -1.55
C LEU A 99 -2.27 29.00 -1.63
N GLU A 100 -1.44 28.30 -0.84
CA GLU A 100 0.02 28.46 -0.89
C GLU A 100 0.63 27.81 -2.15
N GLY A 101 -0.15 27.03 -2.94
CA GLY A 101 0.28 26.46 -4.21
C GLY A 101 1.42 25.44 -4.09
N GLN A 102 1.57 24.80 -2.91
CA GLN A 102 2.68 23.89 -2.61
C GLN A 102 2.38 22.42 -2.94
N CYS A 103 1.24 22.13 -3.58
CA CYS A 103 0.83 20.79 -3.97
C CYS A 103 0.56 20.70 -5.47
N ASP A 104 0.86 19.55 -6.07
CA ASP A 104 0.44 19.20 -7.44
C ASP A 104 -1.02 18.79 -7.46
N TYR A 105 -1.46 18.05 -6.43
CA TYR A 105 -2.84 17.63 -6.25
C TYR A 105 -3.34 17.97 -4.85
N VAL A 106 -4.60 18.40 -4.76
CA VAL A 106 -5.30 18.59 -3.49
C VAL A 106 -6.51 17.67 -3.45
N LEU A 107 -6.55 16.79 -2.47
CA LEU A 107 -7.66 15.91 -2.14
C LEU A 107 -8.41 16.50 -0.96
N ASP A 108 -9.67 16.88 -1.15
CA ASP A 108 -10.41 17.67 -0.18
C ASP A 108 -11.86 17.20 0.03
N PRO A 109 -12.05 15.96 0.55
CA PRO A 109 -13.38 15.46 0.90
C PRO A 109 -14.12 16.42 1.85
N GLN A 110 -15.18 17.06 1.36
CA GLN A 110 -16.00 18.00 2.11
C GLN A 110 -17.00 17.26 3.00
N VAL A 111 -16.65 17.06 4.26
CA VAL A 111 -17.48 16.31 5.23
C VAL A 111 -18.48 17.19 6.00
N GLY A 112 -18.43 18.51 5.83
CA GLY A 112 -19.23 19.49 6.55
C GLY A 112 -18.88 19.62 8.05
N PRO A 113 -19.63 20.44 8.82
CA PRO A 113 -19.37 20.67 10.24
C PRO A 113 -19.41 19.40 11.08
N GLU A 114 -18.50 19.25 12.03
CA GLU A 114 -18.49 18.11 12.95
C GLU A 114 -19.62 18.20 13.98
N VAL A 115 -20.09 17.04 14.46
CA VAL A 115 -21.13 16.98 15.52
C VAL A 115 -20.67 17.66 16.81
N ILE A 116 -19.38 17.57 17.12
CA ILE A 116 -18.71 18.39 18.13
C ILE A 116 -17.83 19.38 17.37
N ALA A 117 -18.15 20.67 17.46
CA ALA A 117 -17.44 21.72 16.74
C ALA A 117 -15.92 21.62 16.96
N GLY A 118 -15.16 21.54 15.87
CA GLY A 118 -13.69 21.42 15.89
C GLY A 118 -13.14 20.01 16.10
N SER A 119 -13.96 19.00 16.44
CA SER A 119 -13.50 17.62 16.67
C SER A 119 -13.26 16.85 15.37
N SER A 120 -12.25 17.29 14.60
CA SER A 120 -11.89 16.73 13.29
C SER A 120 -11.42 15.26 13.32
N ARG A 121 -11.20 14.68 14.51
CA ARG A 121 -10.97 13.24 14.66
C ARG A 121 -12.17 12.37 14.25
N LEU A 122 -13.34 12.97 14.06
CA LEU A 122 -14.59 12.31 13.70
C LEU A 122 -14.73 12.18 12.16
N LYS A 123 -15.61 12.94 11.50
CA LYS A 123 -15.89 12.73 10.07
C LYS A 123 -14.66 13.01 9.20
N ALA A 124 -13.91 14.08 9.47
CA ALA A 124 -12.69 14.39 8.73
C ALA A 124 -11.63 13.29 8.89
N GLY A 125 -11.47 12.75 10.10
CA GLY A 125 -10.61 11.59 10.37
C GLY A 125 -11.03 10.33 9.59
N THR A 126 -12.34 10.02 9.57
CA THR A 126 -12.88 8.90 8.81
C THR A 126 -12.67 9.07 7.31
N ALA A 127 -12.97 10.24 6.75
CA ALA A 127 -12.73 10.55 5.34
C ALA A 127 -11.25 10.42 4.98
N THR A 128 -10.36 10.97 5.82
CA THR A 128 -8.92 10.84 5.67
C THR A 128 -8.49 9.38 5.62
N LYS A 129 -9.00 8.53 6.53
CA LYS A 129 -8.67 7.09 6.54
C LYS A 129 -9.10 6.39 5.25
N MET A 130 -10.31 6.66 4.77
CA MET A 130 -10.82 6.08 3.53
C MET A 130 -9.94 6.48 2.32
N VAL A 131 -9.59 7.77 2.21
CA VAL A 131 -8.73 8.25 1.11
C VAL A 131 -7.35 7.60 1.16
N LEU A 132 -6.73 7.51 2.34
CA LEU A 132 -5.42 6.85 2.49
C LEU A 132 -5.50 5.37 2.08
N ASN A 133 -6.52 4.65 2.55
CA ASN A 133 -6.75 3.26 2.16
C ASN A 133 -6.94 3.11 0.64
N MET A 134 -7.63 4.05 -0.02
CA MET A 134 -7.80 4.04 -1.48
C MET A 134 -6.47 4.22 -2.19
N ILE A 135 -5.65 5.20 -1.76
CA ILE A 135 -4.34 5.47 -2.35
C ILE A 135 -3.42 4.25 -2.21
N SER A 136 -3.22 3.77 -0.98
CA SER A 136 -2.30 2.66 -0.73
C SER A 136 -2.79 1.38 -1.42
N THR A 137 -4.08 1.04 -1.34
CA THR A 137 -4.61 -0.15 -2.02
C THR A 137 -4.49 -0.04 -3.54
N ALA A 138 -4.80 1.12 -4.14
CA ALA A 138 -4.70 1.31 -5.58
C ALA A 138 -3.26 1.15 -6.08
N ILE A 139 -2.27 1.64 -5.32
CA ILE A 139 -0.84 1.42 -5.60
C ILE A 139 -0.55 -0.08 -5.60
N GLN A 140 -0.98 -0.83 -4.58
CA GLN A 140 -0.72 -2.26 -4.47
C GLN A 140 -1.37 -3.08 -5.60
N VAL A 141 -2.57 -2.69 -6.03
CA VAL A 141 -3.22 -3.27 -7.22
C VAL A 141 -2.39 -3.01 -8.48
N LYS A 142 -1.91 -1.77 -8.66
CA LYS A 142 -1.08 -1.38 -9.82
C LYS A 142 0.31 -2.04 -9.83
N LEU A 143 0.87 -2.34 -8.67
CA LEU A 143 2.10 -3.12 -8.50
C LEU A 143 1.91 -4.62 -8.73
N GLY A 144 0.69 -5.09 -9.00
CA GLY A 144 0.41 -6.51 -9.25
C GLY A 144 0.44 -7.36 -7.98
N ASN A 145 0.23 -6.76 -6.80
CA ASN A 145 0.14 -7.49 -5.53
C ASN A 145 -1.23 -8.09 -5.27
N THR A 146 -2.17 -7.89 -6.21
CA THR A 146 -3.47 -8.53 -6.23
C THR A 146 -3.70 -9.32 -7.53
N TYR A 147 -4.60 -10.31 -7.47
CA TYR A 147 -5.18 -10.96 -8.63
C TYR A 147 -6.69 -11.00 -8.46
N GLY A 148 -7.40 -10.23 -9.31
CA GLY A 148 -8.79 -9.90 -9.05
C GLY A 148 -8.89 -9.17 -7.70
N ASN A 149 -9.65 -9.73 -6.77
CA ASN A 149 -9.81 -9.24 -5.39
C ASN A 149 -8.95 -10.00 -4.36
N LEU A 150 -8.04 -10.89 -4.79
CA LEU A 150 -7.20 -11.70 -3.91
C LEU A 150 -5.84 -11.02 -3.65
N MET A 151 -5.39 -10.98 -2.40
CA MET A 151 -4.07 -10.46 -2.00
C MET A 151 -3.00 -11.52 -2.19
N VAL A 152 -2.47 -11.64 -3.41
CA VAL A 152 -1.56 -12.73 -3.80
C VAL A 152 -0.12 -12.52 -3.34
N ASN A 153 0.27 -11.30 -2.97
CA ASN A 153 1.59 -11.03 -2.39
C ASN A 153 1.59 -11.10 -0.85
N VAL A 154 0.90 -12.08 -0.27
CA VAL A 154 0.87 -12.27 1.19
C VAL A 154 2.00 -13.19 1.63
N HIS A 155 2.61 -12.91 2.79
CA HIS A 155 3.58 -13.81 3.43
C HIS A 155 2.92 -14.56 4.60
N PRO A 156 2.87 -15.90 4.59
CA PRO A 156 2.20 -16.69 5.61
C PRO A 156 3.02 -16.79 6.90
N SER A 157 2.98 -15.73 7.72
CA SER A 157 3.75 -15.62 8.98
C SER A 157 3.05 -16.19 10.22
N ASN A 158 1.79 -16.60 10.11
CA ASN A 158 1.01 -17.25 11.16
C ASN A 158 -0.13 -18.09 10.56
N ASP A 159 -0.79 -18.89 11.38
CA ASP A 159 -1.82 -19.84 10.94
C ASP A 159 -2.95 -19.20 10.13
N LYS A 160 -3.37 -17.99 10.51
CA LYS A 160 -4.39 -17.23 9.75
C LYS A 160 -3.90 -16.90 8.35
N PHE A 161 -2.65 -16.46 8.20
CA PHE A 161 -2.08 -16.15 6.89
C PHE A 161 -1.72 -17.41 6.09
N ALA A 162 -1.35 -18.51 6.75
CA ALA A 162 -1.15 -19.81 6.10
C ALA A 162 -2.48 -20.34 5.50
N SER A 163 -3.55 -20.33 6.29
CA SER A 163 -4.90 -20.68 5.81
C SER A 163 -5.34 -19.76 4.66
N ARG A 164 -5.09 -18.45 4.78
CA ARG A 164 -5.37 -17.49 3.71
C ARG A 164 -4.59 -17.79 2.43
N ALA A 165 -3.31 -18.13 2.54
CA ALA A 165 -2.46 -18.48 1.40
C ALA A 165 -3.00 -19.68 0.64
N ARG A 166 -3.36 -20.76 1.35
CA ARG A 166 -4.00 -21.95 0.75
C ARG A 166 -5.30 -21.61 0.04
N ASN A 167 -6.16 -20.81 0.67
CA ASN A 167 -7.42 -20.37 0.07
C ASN A 167 -7.21 -19.52 -1.19
N ILE A 168 -6.17 -18.68 -1.23
CA ILE A 168 -5.80 -17.91 -2.43
C ILE A 168 -5.40 -18.83 -3.57
N ILE A 169 -4.58 -19.86 -3.30
CA ILE A 169 -4.16 -20.83 -4.33
C ILE A 169 -5.39 -21.57 -4.87
N ARG A 170 -6.26 -22.07 -3.98
CA ARG A 170 -7.49 -22.77 -4.37
C ARG A 170 -8.43 -21.88 -5.18
N ALA A 171 -8.66 -20.64 -4.75
CA ALA A 171 -9.53 -19.69 -5.45
C ALA A 171 -8.96 -19.25 -6.81
N THR A 172 -7.64 -19.21 -6.96
CA THR A 172 -7.01 -18.77 -8.21
C THR A 172 -6.89 -19.89 -9.24
N VAL A 173 -6.54 -21.10 -8.80
CA VAL A 173 -6.26 -22.24 -9.70
C VAL A 173 -7.50 -23.13 -9.92
N GLY A 174 -8.48 -23.10 -9.02
CA GLY A 174 -9.72 -23.86 -9.14
C GLY A 174 -9.52 -25.37 -8.95
N ALA A 175 -10.19 -26.19 -9.77
CA ALA A 175 -10.24 -27.65 -9.63
C ALA A 175 -8.86 -28.33 -9.59
N ARG A 176 -7.84 -27.77 -10.24
CA ARG A 176 -6.49 -28.34 -10.20
C ARG A 176 -5.85 -28.20 -8.80
N ALA A 177 -6.20 -27.16 -8.05
CA ALA A 177 -5.74 -27.00 -6.67
C ALA A 177 -6.54 -27.82 -5.67
N THR A 178 -7.74 -28.32 -5.99
CA THR A 178 -8.50 -29.19 -5.05
C THR A 178 -7.91 -30.59 -4.91
N ALA A 179 -7.01 -30.98 -5.82
CA ALA A 179 -6.24 -32.23 -5.70
C ALA A 179 -5.14 -32.18 -4.62
N TYR A 180 -4.77 -30.97 -4.15
CA TYR A 180 -3.74 -30.80 -3.13
C TYR A 180 -4.38 -30.74 -1.74
N SER A 181 -3.86 -31.53 -0.82
CA SER A 181 -4.07 -31.37 0.62
C SER A 181 -3.45 -30.07 1.14
N ASP A 182 -3.78 -29.68 2.37
CA ASP A 182 -3.22 -28.49 2.99
C ASP A 182 -1.70 -28.61 3.18
N ASP A 183 -1.20 -29.79 3.60
CA ASP A 183 0.23 -30.05 3.78
C ASP A 183 1.00 -29.98 2.45
N GLU A 184 0.41 -30.46 1.35
CA GLU A 184 1.02 -30.37 0.02
C GLU A 184 1.11 -28.92 -0.46
N LEU A 185 0.07 -28.11 -0.22
CA LEU A 185 0.10 -26.68 -0.55
C LEU A 185 1.13 -25.94 0.29
N ASP A 186 1.21 -26.22 1.59
CA ASP A 186 2.21 -25.64 2.48
C ASP A 186 3.63 -26.04 2.03
N GLY A 187 3.81 -27.29 1.59
CA GLY A 187 5.06 -27.76 0.98
C GLY A 187 5.42 -27.01 -0.32
N VAL A 188 4.44 -26.71 -1.18
CA VAL A 188 4.68 -25.88 -2.39
C VAL A 188 5.09 -24.47 -2.00
N ILE A 189 4.37 -23.84 -1.07
CA ILE A 189 4.67 -22.49 -0.57
C ILE A 189 6.09 -22.43 0.01
N ALA A 190 6.48 -23.43 0.81
CA ALA A 190 7.82 -23.52 1.39
C ALA A 190 8.92 -23.61 0.30
N ARG A 191 8.73 -24.44 -0.74
CA ARG A 191 9.65 -24.51 -1.89
C ARG A 191 9.72 -23.20 -2.68
N CYS A 192 8.69 -22.37 -2.59
CA CYS A 192 8.63 -21.03 -3.19
C CYS A 192 9.16 -19.93 -2.26
N GLY A 193 9.83 -20.28 -1.16
CA GLY A 193 10.36 -19.31 -0.19
C GLY A 193 9.27 -18.49 0.51
N GLY A 194 8.07 -19.05 0.67
CA GLY A 194 6.92 -18.36 1.27
C GLY A 194 6.11 -17.49 0.29
N SER A 195 6.51 -17.41 -1.00
CA SER A 195 5.80 -16.62 -2.00
C SER A 195 4.52 -17.32 -2.49
N VAL A 196 3.36 -16.81 -2.06
CA VAL A 196 2.05 -17.33 -2.49
C VAL A 196 1.82 -17.06 -3.99
N LYS A 197 2.22 -15.90 -4.50
CA LYS A 197 2.14 -15.55 -5.92
C LYS A 197 2.89 -16.58 -6.79
N LEU A 198 4.09 -16.97 -6.38
CA LEU A 198 4.89 -17.99 -7.07
C LEU A 198 4.28 -19.39 -6.93
N ALA A 199 3.80 -19.74 -5.73
CA ALA A 199 3.12 -21.01 -5.48
C ALA A 199 1.88 -21.18 -6.37
N VAL A 200 1.11 -20.12 -6.62
CA VAL A 200 -0.01 -20.14 -7.58
C VAL A 200 0.47 -20.55 -8.97
N VAL A 201 1.56 -19.96 -9.47
CA VAL A 201 2.08 -20.29 -10.81
C VAL A 201 2.55 -21.73 -10.87
N VAL A 202 3.25 -22.23 -9.83
CA VAL A 202 3.69 -23.62 -9.73
C VAL A 202 2.50 -24.58 -9.79
N VAL A 203 1.45 -24.35 -8.99
CA VAL A 203 0.28 -25.23 -8.96
C VAL A 203 -0.51 -25.15 -10.27
N ALA A 204 -0.67 -23.96 -10.84
CA ALA A 204 -1.40 -23.74 -12.09
C ALA A 204 -0.72 -24.42 -13.29
N SER A 205 0.60 -24.28 -13.41
CA SER A 205 1.38 -24.75 -14.56
C SER A 205 1.90 -26.18 -14.42
N GLY A 206 2.18 -26.62 -13.19
CA GLY A 206 2.95 -27.83 -12.93
C GLY A 206 4.45 -27.69 -13.23
N TRP A 207 4.95 -26.49 -13.52
CA TRP A 207 6.37 -26.26 -13.78
C TRP A 207 7.22 -26.23 -12.50
N GLY A 208 8.53 -26.45 -12.65
CA GLY A 208 9.49 -26.27 -11.58
C GLY A 208 9.65 -24.80 -11.17
N VAL A 209 9.99 -24.57 -9.90
CA VAL A 209 10.15 -23.23 -9.31
C VAL A 209 11.01 -22.28 -10.18
N PRO A 210 12.18 -22.68 -10.72
CA PRO A 210 13.01 -21.77 -11.52
C PRO A 210 12.30 -21.21 -12.77
N LEU A 211 11.51 -22.05 -13.47
CA LEU A 211 10.75 -21.61 -14.64
C LEU A 211 9.62 -20.65 -14.25
N CYS A 212 8.96 -20.91 -13.13
CA CYS A 212 7.90 -20.03 -12.62
C CYS A 212 8.44 -18.66 -12.17
N VAL A 213 9.64 -18.61 -11.59
CA VAL A 213 10.32 -17.35 -11.22
C VAL A 213 10.60 -16.54 -12.48
N ASP A 214 11.25 -17.13 -13.47
CA ASP A 214 11.59 -16.48 -14.73
C ASP A 214 10.33 -16.03 -15.50
N ALA A 215 9.26 -16.84 -15.50
CA ALA A 215 7.98 -16.44 -16.09
C ALA A 215 7.37 -15.20 -15.42
N LEU A 216 7.41 -15.11 -14.08
CA LEU A 216 6.96 -13.94 -13.34
C LEU A 216 7.82 -12.72 -13.64
N GLU A 217 9.15 -12.86 -13.68
CA GLU A 217 10.08 -11.77 -13.98
C GLU A 217 9.86 -11.19 -15.37
N ARG A 218 9.72 -12.04 -16.40
CA ARG A 218 9.44 -11.60 -17.79
C ARG A 218 8.12 -10.84 -17.93
N ARG A 219 7.17 -11.09 -17.03
CA ARG A 219 5.87 -10.40 -16.99
C ARG A 219 5.81 -9.28 -15.94
N GLY A 220 6.96 -8.83 -15.44
CA GLY A 220 7.03 -7.73 -14.46
C GLY A 220 6.28 -8.04 -13.16
N GLY A 221 6.23 -9.31 -12.76
CA GLY A 221 5.50 -9.76 -11.57
C GLY A 221 3.98 -9.88 -11.73
N SER A 222 3.44 -9.70 -12.93
CA SER A 222 2.00 -9.81 -13.20
C SER A 222 1.54 -11.26 -13.21
N LEU A 223 0.87 -11.69 -12.14
CA LEU A 223 0.29 -13.04 -12.06
C LEU A 223 -0.75 -13.29 -13.15
N ARG A 224 -1.55 -12.27 -13.52
CA ARG A 224 -2.54 -12.40 -14.60
C ARG A 224 -1.90 -12.77 -15.93
N ALA A 225 -0.83 -12.06 -16.31
CA ALA A 225 -0.16 -12.30 -17.58
C ALA A 225 0.46 -13.70 -17.62
N VAL A 226 1.08 -14.16 -16.53
CA VAL A 226 1.64 -15.52 -16.46
C VAL A 226 0.56 -16.59 -16.55
N LEU A 227 -0.59 -16.40 -15.88
CA LEU A 227 -1.70 -17.37 -15.96
C LEU A 227 -2.39 -17.37 -17.34
N GLU A 228 -2.29 -16.30 -18.13
CA GLU A 228 -2.70 -16.29 -19.53
C GLU A 228 -1.75 -17.15 -20.38
N ASP A 229 -0.44 -17.02 -20.17
CA ASP A 229 0.58 -17.85 -20.86
C ASP A 229 0.39 -19.34 -20.57
N VAL A 230 0.22 -19.70 -19.30
CA VAL A 230 0.01 -21.10 -18.87
C VAL A 230 -1.24 -21.71 -19.52
N ARG A 231 -2.33 -20.93 -19.63
CA ARG A 231 -3.55 -21.39 -20.29
C ARG A 231 -3.33 -21.63 -21.78
N TYR A 232 -2.59 -20.75 -22.45
CA TYR A 232 -2.29 -20.89 -23.86
C TYR A 232 -1.44 -22.13 -24.15
N GLU A 233 -0.39 -22.38 -23.36
CA GLU A 233 0.42 -23.61 -23.49
C GLU A 233 -0.39 -24.89 -23.23
N THR A 234 -1.29 -24.86 -22.25
CA THR A 234 -2.16 -26.01 -21.94
C THR A 234 -3.09 -26.32 -23.12
N VAL A 235 -3.67 -25.28 -23.73
CA VAL A 235 -4.51 -25.42 -24.92
C VAL A 235 -3.72 -26.02 -26.07
N VAL A 236 -2.53 -25.49 -26.39
CA VAL A 236 -1.70 -26.02 -27.50
C VAL A 236 -1.35 -27.49 -27.31
N ARG A 237 -1.15 -27.97 -26.07
CA ARG A 237 -0.86 -29.39 -25.79
C ARG A 237 -2.08 -30.32 -25.82
N VAL A 238 -3.30 -29.80 -25.73
CA VAL A 238 -4.55 -30.61 -25.77
C VAL A 238 -5.07 -30.80 -27.21
N PHE A 239 -4.59 -29.99 -28.15
CA PHE A 239 -5.01 -30.04 -29.57
C PHE A 239 -4.00 -30.72 -30.50
N VAL A 240 -3.07 -31.55 -29.98
CA VAL A 240 -2.12 -32.37 -30.78
C VAL A 240 -2.35 -33.85 -30.51
#